data_AF-A0A949MA24-F1
#
_entry.id   AF-A0A949MA24-F1
#
_cell.length_a   1.000
_cell.length_b   1.000
_cell.length_c   1.000
_cell.angle_alpha   90.00
_cell.angle_beta   90.00
_cell.angle_gamma   90.00
#
_symmetry.space_group_name_H-M   'P 1'
#
loop_
_entity.id
_entity.type
_entity.pdbx_description
1 polymer ?
#
loop_
_entity_poly.entity_id
_entity_poly.type
_entity_poly.pdbx_seq_one_letter_code
_entity_poly.pdbx_strand_id
1 'polypeptide(L)'
;YFVISAQGTESQPVVIEGAPGEKVSITRKDALQNVVNIDNSQFLLMRNLDIYGGSTGVKIQTVSDLMLYDSKIHHTGNNGIAANSKNTSRLYFVDNEISYTAGNGEGFYLGSNDGVFKTNNSYVVGNYLHHLANDTAAQGDGIEIKDGSYANVVKYNFVDGTKYPGITVYRTGRGAVDRNVIEENVVINTVDAGIQVTADAVVRNNLVIGKSTAFVSKPYTTNPVNMVVSNNTFLGSGTTVRLTNWLTTDLAFANNAIHSPVGQFYSSSRTGRAVATGNVNVSNLATTFVNLKLDGSSLNARPITGSSVIGKAAASYLPVGDLNGATRITRLDAGAVDFTGDSTTSTLLRSNQDKSKLAVGVTGSPVTSSVVGVSAVGAPRNEVVFRTSVPNSVASSDRFTISSVSKPSTDPMNKVAKPTVGQTQASQQKDLLRASLLTELVDDLKAPAW
;
A
#
# COMPACT_ATOMS: atom_id res chain seq x y z
N TYR A 1 15.86 -18.80 9.48
CA TYR A 1 14.57 -18.16 9.25
C TYR A 1 13.61 -18.65 10.32
N PHE A 2 12.54 -17.90 10.58
CA PHE A 2 11.35 -18.42 11.26
C PHE A 2 10.44 -19.08 10.22
N VAL A 3 9.75 -20.14 10.59
CA VAL A 3 8.70 -20.74 9.76
C VAL A 3 7.36 -20.51 10.43
N ILE A 4 6.43 -19.96 9.69
CA ILE A 4 5.03 -19.89 10.07
C ILE A 4 4.26 -20.86 9.17
N SER A 5 3.58 -21.81 9.80
CA SER A 5 2.55 -22.63 9.17
C SER A 5 1.31 -22.55 10.05
N ALA A 6 0.26 -21.94 9.52
CA ALA A 6 -0.93 -21.59 10.27
C ALA A 6 -2.18 -21.87 9.43
N GLN A 7 -3.12 -22.63 9.97
CA GLN A 7 -4.37 -22.98 9.31
C GLN A 7 -5.54 -22.42 10.10
N GLY A 8 -6.02 -21.26 9.66
CA GLY A 8 -7.24 -20.64 10.16
C GLY A 8 -8.45 -20.96 9.28
N THR A 9 -9.56 -20.31 9.59
CA THR A 9 -10.74 -20.25 8.73
C THR A 9 -11.18 -18.79 8.60
N GLU A 10 -12.05 -18.47 7.65
CA GLU A 10 -12.61 -17.12 7.51
C GLU A 10 -13.24 -16.61 8.81
N SER A 11 -14.00 -17.46 9.51
CA SER A 11 -14.66 -17.12 10.77
C SER A 11 -13.72 -17.10 11.99
N GLN A 12 -12.56 -17.76 11.89
CA GLN A 12 -11.59 -17.94 12.96
C GLN A 12 -10.18 -17.94 12.37
N PRO A 13 -9.67 -16.77 11.94
CA PRO A 13 -8.32 -16.68 11.40
C PRO A 13 -7.29 -16.87 12.51
N VAL A 14 -6.08 -17.30 12.14
CA VAL A 14 -4.94 -17.28 13.05
C VAL A 14 -4.37 -15.86 13.07
N VAL A 15 -4.17 -15.30 14.27
CA VAL A 15 -3.63 -13.94 14.45
C VAL A 15 -2.25 -14.00 15.10
N ILE A 16 -1.27 -13.36 14.46
CA ILE A 16 0.06 -13.11 15.01
C ILE A 16 0.23 -11.60 15.09
N GLU A 17 0.27 -11.05 16.29
CA GLU A 17 0.34 -9.62 16.49
C GLU A 17 1.30 -9.22 17.61
N GLY A 18 1.93 -8.06 17.46
CA GLY A 18 2.53 -7.36 18.58
C GLY A 18 1.45 -6.76 19.48
N ALA A 19 1.55 -6.98 20.79
CA ALA A 19 0.62 -6.40 21.76
C ALA A 19 0.58 -4.86 21.63
N PRO A 20 -0.55 -4.20 21.98
CA PRO A 20 -0.67 -2.75 21.85
C PRO A 20 0.46 -1.99 22.57
N GLY A 21 1.16 -1.14 21.83
CA GLY A 21 2.29 -0.34 22.33
C GLY A 21 3.62 -1.09 22.41
N GLU A 22 3.63 -2.41 22.22
CA GLU A 22 4.85 -3.22 22.18
C GLU A 22 5.47 -3.20 20.77
N LYS A 23 6.80 -3.19 20.74
CA LYS A 23 7.58 -3.36 19.52
C LYS A 23 8.04 -4.80 19.41
N VAL A 24 7.40 -5.60 18.55
CA VAL A 24 7.82 -6.99 18.29
C VAL A 24 8.75 -7.04 17.10
N SER A 25 10.02 -7.36 17.35
CA SER A 25 11.04 -7.47 16.30
C SER A 25 11.33 -8.92 15.95
N ILE A 26 11.24 -9.24 14.66
CA ILE A 26 11.65 -10.54 14.10
C ILE A 26 12.85 -10.27 13.20
N THR A 27 14.02 -10.81 13.57
CA THR A 27 15.27 -10.44 12.89
C THR A 27 16.22 -11.60 12.67
N ARG A 28 17.14 -11.41 11.71
CA ARG A 28 18.32 -12.24 11.52
C ARG A 28 19.55 -11.39 11.25
N LYS A 29 20.66 -11.76 11.89
CA LYS A 29 21.94 -11.04 11.82
C LYS A 29 22.64 -11.10 10.45
N ASP A 30 22.35 -12.11 9.64
CA ASP A 30 23.04 -12.39 8.37
C ASP A 30 22.04 -12.62 7.23
N ALA A 31 22.51 -12.38 6.01
CA ALA A 31 21.74 -12.56 4.78
C ALA A 31 21.80 -13.99 4.21
N LEU A 32 22.19 -14.99 5.00
CA LEU A 32 22.31 -16.37 4.52
C LEU A 32 20.94 -17.07 4.36
N GLN A 33 19.90 -16.51 4.98
CA GLN A 33 18.53 -17.02 4.97
C GLN A 33 17.53 -15.88 5.13
N ASN A 34 16.28 -16.11 4.73
CA ASN A 34 15.18 -15.17 4.94
C ASN A 34 14.89 -14.93 6.44
N VAL A 35 14.25 -13.83 6.78
CA VAL A 35 13.83 -13.54 8.15
C VAL A 35 12.65 -14.44 8.52
N VAL A 36 11.55 -14.33 7.78
CA VAL A 36 10.32 -15.13 7.94
C VAL A 36 10.00 -15.88 6.66
N ASN A 37 9.72 -17.18 6.77
CA ASN A 37 9.09 -17.98 5.74
C ASN A 37 7.66 -18.30 6.20
N ILE A 38 6.67 -17.93 5.39
CA ILE A 38 5.27 -18.34 5.57
C ILE A 38 4.99 -19.41 4.53
N ASP A 39 4.63 -20.59 4.98
CA ASP A 39 4.33 -21.73 4.12
C ASP A 39 3.17 -22.54 4.67
N ASN A 40 2.49 -23.28 3.79
CA ASN A 40 1.30 -24.07 4.10
C ASN A 40 0.38 -23.35 5.09
N SER A 41 -0.07 -22.15 4.70
CA SER A 41 -0.87 -21.28 5.57
C SER A 41 -2.11 -20.74 4.88
N GLN A 42 -3.20 -20.64 5.62
CA GLN A 42 -4.46 -20.06 5.18
C GLN A 42 -5.15 -19.29 6.31
N PHE A 43 -5.84 -18.19 5.97
CA PHE A 43 -6.57 -17.33 6.90
C PHE A 43 -5.68 -16.89 8.07
N LEU A 44 -4.58 -16.24 7.71
CA LEU A 44 -3.54 -15.77 8.62
C LEU A 44 -3.53 -14.23 8.63
N LEU A 45 -3.61 -13.64 9.81
CA LEU A 45 -3.45 -12.20 10.03
C LEU A 45 -2.14 -11.95 10.77
N MET A 46 -1.30 -11.07 10.24
CA MET A 46 -0.04 -10.64 10.83
C MET A 46 -0.02 -9.11 10.93
N ARG A 47 0.26 -8.55 12.12
CA ARG A 47 0.33 -7.09 12.29
C ARG A 47 1.25 -6.59 13.39
N ASN A 48 1.60 -5.30 13.31
CA ASN A 48 2.43 -4.61 14.30
C ASN A 48 3.77 -5.33 14.52
N LEU A 49 4.43 -5.70 13.42
CA LEU A 49 5.71 -6.41 13.43
C LEU A 49 6.83 -5.56 12.82
N ASP A 50 8.02 -5.64 13.38
CA ASP A 50 9.25 -5.04 12.85
C ASP A 50 10.19 -6.14 12.35
N ILE A 51 10.27 -6.32 11.03
CA ILE A 51 10.95 -7.45 10.37
C ILE A 51 12.20 -6.94 9.65
N TYR A 52 13.39 -7.40 10.04
CA TYR A 52 14.63 -6.88 9.45
C TYR A 52 15.82 -7.82 9.44
N GLY A 53 16.85 -7.45 8.68
CA GLY A 53 18.03 -8.28 8.44
C GLY A 53 17.73 -9.40 7.45
N GLY A 54 18.36 -10.56 7.61
CA GLY A 54 18.09 -11.71 6.72
C GLY A 54 18.41 -11.43 5.24
N SER A 55 18.00 -12.38 4.38
CA SER A 55 18.00 -12.19 2.92
C SER A 55 16.68 -11.54 2.49
N THR A 56 15.61 -12.32 2.31
CA THR A 56 14.26 -11.77 2.15
C THR A 56 13.63 -11.50 3.52
N GLY A 57 12.91 -10.38 3.69
CA GLY A 57 12.14 -10.10 4.91
C GLY A 57 11.03 -11.14 5.13
N VAL A 58 10.04 -11.17 4.24
CA VAL A 58 8.94 -12.15 4.27
C VAL A 58 8.90 -12.95 2.97
N LYS A 59 9.21 -14.24 3.06
CA LYS A 59 9.10 -15.19 1.97
C LYS A 59 7.79 -15.96 2.08
N ILE A 60 6.96 -15.85 1.05
CA ILE A 60 5.63 -16.46 0.98
C ILE A 60 5.69 -17.62 -0.02
N GLN A 61 5.24 -18.79 0.41
CA GLN A 61 5.23 -20.01 -0.37
C GLN A 61 3.81 -20.48 -0.63
N THR A 62 3.38 -21.63 -0.11
CA THR A 62 2.04 -22.16 -0.34
C THR A 62 1.05 -21.46 0.59
N VAL A 63 0.54 -20.31 0.17
CA VAL A 63 -0.28 -19.44 1.02
C VAL A 63 -1.48 -18.87 0.27
N SER A 64 -2.63 -18.85 0.94
CA SER A 64 -3.75 -17.98 0.56
C SER A 64 -4.36 -17.29 1.77
N ASP A 65 -5.15 -16.25 1.56
CA ASP A 65 -5.90 -15.56 2.63
C ASP A 65 -4.96 -15.07 3.75
N LEU A 66 -3.86 -14.40 3.37
CA LEU A 66 -2.90 -13.81 4.29
C LEU A 66 -3.08 -12.30 4.29
N MET A 67 -3.27 -11.70 5.46
CA MET A 67 -3.14 -10.25 5.64
C MET A 67 -1.89 -9.93 6.45
N LEU A 68 -0.99 -9.12 5.89
CA LEU A 68 0.11 -8.49 6.59
C LEU A 68 -0.13 -6.99 6.60
N TYR A 69 -0.27 -6.40 7.78
CA TYR A 69 -0.63 -4.99 7.90
C TYR A 69 0.01 -4.26 9.06
N ASP A 70 0.10 -2.94 8.96
CA ASP A 70 0.68 -2.05 9.98
C ASP A 70 2.06 -2.58 10.49
N SER A 71 2.89 -3.04 9.55
CA SER A 71 4.17 -3.67 9.85
C SER A 71 5.31 -3.00 9.07
N LYS A 72 6.53 -3.14 9.59
CA LYS A 72 7.75 -2.61 8.98
C LYS A 72 8.65 -3.74 8.50
N ILE A 73 9.15 -3.63 7.28
CA ILE A 73 10.10 -4.56 6.69
C ILE A 73 11.29 -3.78 6.19
N HIS A 74 12.46 -3.94 6.79
CA HIS A 74 13.60 -3.08 6.46
C HIS A 74 14.96 -3.75 6.57
N HIS A 75 15.98 -3.16 5.95
CA HIS A 75 17.38 -3.63 6.03
C HIS A 75 17.53 -5.12 5.68
N THR A 76 16.88 -5.54 4.60
CA THR A 76 16.93 -6.92 4.11
C THR A 76 18.06 -7.09 3.11
N GLY A 77 18.75 -8.22 3.14
CA GLY A 77 19.83 -8.53 2.19
C GLY A 77 19.37 -8.73 0.74
N ASN A 78 18.06 -8.89 0.52
CA ASN A 78 17.39 -8.96 -0.77
C ASN A 78 15.99 -8.29 -0.68
N ASN A 79 14.95 -8.93 -1.21
CA ASN A 79 13.57 -8.44 -1.22
C ASN A 79 13.00 -8.11 0.17
N GLY A 80 12.11 -7.12 0.23
CA GLY A 80 11.24 -6.93 1.40
C GLY A 80 10.28 -8.10 1.54
N ILE A 81 9.41 -8.29 0.55
CA ILE A 81 8.42 -9.36 0.49
C ILE A 81 8.52 -10.08 -0.86
N ALA A 82 8.56 -11.42 -0.84
CA ALA A 82 8.61 -12.23 -2.05
C ALA A 82 7.63 -13.41 -2.01
N ALA A 83 6.80 -13.53 -3.05
CA ALA A 83 5.85 -14.61 -3.28
C ALA A 83 6.11 -15.27 -4.65
N ASN A 84 7.32 -15.80 -4.84
CA ASN A 84 7.85 -16.18 -6.15
C ASN A 84 8.36 -17.62 -6.26
N SER A 85 8.04 -18.48 -5.30
CA SER A 85 8.47 -19.89 -5.29
C SER A 85 7.32 -20.90 -5.32
N LYS A 86 6.08 -20.44 -5.16
CA LYS A 86 4.83 -21.21 -5.23
C LYS A 86 3.68 -20.29 -5.68
N ASN A 87 2.59 -20.87 -6.15
CA ASN A 87 1.37 -20.12 -6.43
C ASN A 87 0.76 -19.60 -5.12
N THR A 88 0.31 -18.35 -5.16
CA THR A 88 -0.32 -17.67 -4.03
C THR A 88 -1.58 -16.94 -4.49
N SER A 89 -2.50 -16.70 -3.57
CA SER A 89 -3.74 -15.97 -3.88
C SER A 89 -4.28 -15.24 -2.66
N ARG A 90 -5.06 -14.17 -2.84
CA ARG A 90 -5.71 -13.47 -1.72
C ARG A 90 -4.73 -13.07 -0.63
N LEU A 91 -3.64 -12.41 -1.06
CA LEU A 91 -2.67 -11.78 -0.17
C LEU A 91 -3.07 -10.32 -0.01
N TYR A 92 -3.08 -9.82 1.22
CA TYR A 92 -3.48 -8.46 1.56
C TYR A 92 -2.33 -7.78 2.30
N PHE A 93 -1.65 -6.87 1.63
CA PHE A 93 -0.56 -6.07 2.18
C PHE A 93 -1.05 -4.66 2.40
N VAL A 94 -1.37 -4.31 3.66
CA VAL A 94 -2.06 -3.06 3.99
C VAL A 94 -1.26 -2.19 4.94
N ASP A 95 -1.02 -0.93 4.57
CA ASP A 95 -0.38 0.07 5.43
C ASP A 95 0.98 -0.38 6.02
N ASN A 96 1.79 -1.11 5.25
CA ASN A 96 3.14 -1.50 5.66
C ASN A 96 4.17 -0.47 5.24
N GLU A 97 5.30 -0.42 5.95
CA GLU A 97 6.49 0.33 5.58
C GLU A 97 7.57 -0.62 5.08
N ILE A 98 8.14 -0.38 3.89
CA ILE A 98 9.26 -1.16 3.35
C ILE A 98 10.41 -0.24 2.96
N SER A 99 11.62 -0.51 3.48
CA SER A 99 12.79 0.34 3.21
C SER A 99 14.13 -0.37 3.29
N TYR A 100 15.16 0.21 2.67
CA TYR A 100 16.55 -0.28 2.76
C TYR A 100 16.73 -1.77 2.41
N THR A 101 16.07 -2.23 1.36
CA THR A 101 16.34 -3.55 0.76
C THR A 101 17.69 -3.52 0.03
N ALA A 102 18.38 -4.67 -0.08
CA ALA A 102 19.66 -4.81 -0.77
C ALA A 102 19.57 -5.89 -1.87
N GLY A 103 20.68 -6.30 -2.49
CA GLY A 103 20.66 -7.40 -3.47
C GLY A 103 19.90 -7.00 -4.74
N ASN A 104 18.91 -7.78 -5.19
CA ASN A 104 18.00 -7.27 -6.24
C ASN A 104 17.14 -6.14 -5.65
N GLY A 105 16.61 -6.33 -4.45
CA GLY A 105 16.15 -5.25 -3.58
C GLY A 105 14.73 -4.76 -3.84
N GLU A 106 13.88 -5.58 -4.44
CA GLU A 106 12.50 -5.21 -4.70
C GLU A 106 11.70 -5.14 -3.37
N GLY A 107 10.83 -4.14 -3.23
CA GLY A 107 9.94 -4.03 -2.07
C GLY A 107 8.95 -5.19 -2.03
N PHE A 108 8.20 -5.37 -3.12
CA PHE A 108 7.34 -6.53 -3.36
C PHE A 108 7.73 -7.24 -4.65
N TYR A 109 7.90 -8.56 -4.58
CA TYR A 109 8.13 -9.45 -5.71
C TYR A 109 7.03 -10.53 -5.75
N LEU A 110 5.99 -10.33 -6.56
CA LEU A 110 4.78 -11.15 -6.54
C LEU A 110 4.61 -11.97 -7.83
N GLY A 111 4.71 -13.29 -7.71
CA GLY A 111 4.87 -14.25 -8.82
C GLY A 111 6.35 -14.44 -9.20
N SER A 112 6.65 -15.38 -10.10
CA SER A 112 8.03 -15.68 -10.55
C SER A 112 8.35 -15.08 -11.92
N ASN A 113 9.62 -14.73 -12.14
CA ASN A 113 10.08 -14.09 -13.38
C ASN A 113 9.87 -14.94 -14.64
N ASP A 114 9.98 -16.25 -14.53
CA ASP A 114 9.71 -17.21 -15.61
C ASP A 114 8.21 -17.47 -15.82
N GLY A 115 7.35 -16.85 -15.00
CA GLY A 115 5.92 -17.06 -15.04
C GLY A 115 5.48 -18.45 -14.59
N VAL A 116 6.30 -19.24 -13.90
CA VAL A 116 5.86 -20.54 -13.38
C VAL A 116 4.91 -20.38 -12.19
N PHE A 117 5.20 -19.44 -11.28
CA PHE A 117 4.43 -19.18 -10.09
C PHE A 117 3.70 -17.85 -10.18
N LYS A 118 2.42 -17.85 -9.85
CA LYS A 118 1.54 -16.69 -9.96
C LYS A 118 1.01 -16.24 -8.61
N THR A 119 0.89 -14.93 -8.44
CA THR A 119 0.10 -14.30 -7.37
C THR A 119 -1.17 -13.74 -7.98
N ASN A 120 -2.32 -13.99 -7.38
CA ASN A 120 -3.60 -13.51 -7.90
C ASN A 120 -4.58 -13.06 -6.83
N ASN A 121 -5.60 -12.30 -7.24
CA ASN A 121 -6.68 -11.81 -6.37
C ASN A 121 -6.13 -11.16 -5.09
N SER A 122 -5.02 -10.42 -5.21
CA SER A 122 -4.26 -9.89 -4.07
C SER A 122 -4.23 -8.37 -4.09
N TYR A 123 -4.05 -7.78 -2.91
CA TYR A 123 -4.14 -6.35 -2.66
C TYR A 123 -2.83 -5.85 -2.06
N VAL A 124 -2.22 -4.86 -2.70
CA VAL A 124 -1.08 -4.08 -2.17
C VAL A 124 -1.59 -2.67 -1.98
N VAL A 125 -2.01 -2.33 -0.75
CA VAL A 125 -2.79 -1.13 -0.47
C VAL A 125 -2.17 -0.27 0.63
N GLY A 126 -2.04 1.05 0.40
CA GLY A 126 -1.66 2.00 1.45
C GLY A 126 -0.22 1.90 1.95
N ASN A 127 0.62 1.08 1.31
CA ASN A 127 1.99 0.85 1.79
C ASN A 127 2.90 2.05 1.47
N TYR A 128 3.88 2.27 2.33
CA TYR A 128 4.95 3.25 2.14
C TYR A 128 6.26 2.55 1.82
N LEU A 129 6.78 2.76 0.61
CA LEU A 129 8.04 2.20 0.15
C LEU A 129 9.05 3.31 -0.05
N HIS A 130 10.23 3.21 0.57
CA HIS A 130 11.23 4.27 0.44
C HIS A 130 12.68 3.84 0.67
N HIS A 131 13.62 4.56 0.04
CA HIS A 131 15.07 4.24 0.06
C HIS A 131 15.42 2.87 -0.54
N LEU A 132 14.74 2.47 -1.61
CA LEU A 132 15.07 1.27 -2.38
C LEU A 132 16.14 1.58 -3.44
N ALA A 133 16.32 2.87 -3.77
CA ALA A 133 17.44 3.39 -4.56
C ALA A 133 18.75 3.56 -3.76
N ASN A 134 19.04 2.66 -2.83
CA ASN A 134 20.27 2.71 -2.05
C ASN A 134 21.45 2.05 -2.78
N ASP A 135 22.67 2.26 -2.27
CA ASP A 135 23.91 1.76 -2.89
C ASP A 135 24.06 0.23 -2.81
N THR A 136 23.29 -0.42 -1.94
CA THR A 136 23.35 -1.87 -1.70
C THR A 136 22.36 -2.68 -2.55
N ALA A 137 21.39 -2.02 -3.20
CA ALA A 137 20.45 -2.63 -4.14
C ALA A 137 20.92 -2.47 -5.59
N ALA A 138 20.91 -3.55 -6.35
CA ALA A 138 21.24 -3.59 -7.77
C ALA A 138 20.08 -3.11 -8.65
N GLN A 139 18.84 -3.49 -8.32
CA GLN A 139 17.63 -3.13 -9.07
C GLN A 139 16.76 -2.17 -8.26
N GLY A 140 16.19 -2.62 -7.14
CA GLY A 140 15.46 -1.77 -6.20
C GLY A 140 14.09 -1.33 -6.69
N ASP A 141 13.33 -2.20 -7.36
CA ASP A 141 11.93 -1.95 -7.76
C ASP A 141 11.02 -1.76 -6.54
N GLY A 142 9.99 -0.92 -6.63
CA GLY A 142 9.04 -0.76 -5.53
C GLY A 142 8.10 -1.96 -5.42
N ILE A 143 7.16 -2.07 -6.36
CA ILE A 143 6.17 -3.14 -6.43
C ILE A 143 6.26 -3.83 -7.78
N GLU A 144 6.51 -5.13 -7.80
CA GLU A 144 6.60 -5.94 -9.02
C GLU A 144 5.56 -7.07 -9.03
N ILE A 145 4.65 -7.01 -10.01
CA ILE A 145 3.68 -8.06 -10.33
C ILE A 145 4.17 -8.82 -11.57
N LYS A 146 4.72 -10.02 -11.38
CA LYS A 146 5.37 -10.82 -12.42
C LYS A 146 4.40 -11.40 -13.46
N ASP A 147 4.98 -11.87 -14.56
CA ASP A 147 4.27 -12.41 -15.71
C ASP A 147 3.22 -13.44 -15.29
N GLY A 148 2.02 -13.32 -15.83
CA GLY A 148 0.82 -14.13 -15.60
C GLY A 148 0.20 -14.08 -14.21
N SER A 149 0.71 -13.26 -13.29
CA SER A 149 -0.03 -12.87 -12.07
C SER A 149 -1.20 -11.96 -12.47
N TYR A 150 -2.37 -12.13 -11.88
CA TYR A 150 -3.63 -11.56 -12.39
C TYR A 150 -4.61 -11.17 -11.29
N ALA A 151 -5.59 -10.31 -11.61
CA ALA A 151 -6.58 -9.80 -10.67
C ALA A 151 -5.96 -9.20 -9.39
N ASN A 152 -4.76 -8.63 -9.49
CA ASN A 152 -4.12 -7.95 -8.36
C ASN A 152 -4.45 -6.45 -8.40
N VAL A 153 -4.63 -5.86 -7.21
CA VAL A 153 -4.91 -4.44 -7.04
C VAL A 153 -3.74 -3.78 -6.30
N VAL A 154 -3.14 -2.78 -6.92
CA VAL A 154 -2.08 -1.94 -6.35
C VAL A 154 -2.63 -0.53 -6.19
N LYS A 155 -2.93 -0.14 -4.95
CA LYS A 155 -3.71 1.07 -4.68
C LYS A 155 -3.24 1.88 -3.48
N TYR A 156 -3.34 3.20 -3.52
CA TYR A 156 -3.00 4.09 -2.39
C TYR A 156 -1.57 3.98 -1.85
N ASN A 157 -0.65 3.34 -2.58
CA ASN A 157 0.73 3.23 -2.13
C ASN A 157 1.47 4.54 -2.36
N PHE A 158 2.42 4.84 -1.48
CA PHE A 158 3.37 5.92 -1.63
C PHE A 158 4.76 5.33 -1.85
N VAL A 159 5.32 5.50 -3.04
CA VAL A 159 6.63 4.95 -3.43
C VAL A 159 7.59 6.11 -3.65
N ASP A 160 8.66 6.19 -2.86
CA ASP A 160 9.63 7.30 -2.86
C ASP A 160 11.08 6.77 -2.93
N GLY A 161 11.69 6.88 -4.10
CA GLY A 161 13.12 6.59 -4.26
C GLY A 161 13.40 5.12 -4.56
N THR A 162 13.14 4.69 -5.80
CA THR A 162 13.49 3.38 -6.35
C THR A 162 14.54 3.52 -7.44
N LYS A 163 15.43 2.52 -7.61
CA LYS A 163 16.47 2.54 -8.65
C LYS A 163 15.90 2.02 -9.98
N TYR A 164 15.12 0.95 -9.93
CA TYR A 164 14.29 0.44 -11.02
C TYR A 164 12.84 0.95 -10.86
N PRO A 165 11.87 0.52 -11.69
CA PRO A 165 10.56 1.12 -11.66
C PRO A 165 9.90 1.13 -10.27
N GLY A 166 9.17 2.21 -9.99
CA GLY A 166 8.41 2.33 -8.74
C GLY A 166 7.31 1.27 -8.65
N ILE A 167 6.61 1.05 -9.75
CA ILE A 167 5.68 -0.07 -9.93
C ILE A 167 5.93 -0.68 -11.31
N THR A 168 6.09 -2.00 -11.38
CA THR A 168 6.20 -2.74 -12.64
C THR A 168 5.19 -3.88 -12.69
N VAL A 169 4.46 -3.97 -13.80
CA VAL A 169 3.39 -4.96 -13.99
C VAL A 169 3.54 -5.62 -15.35
N TYR A 170 3.67 -6.94 -15.32
CA TYR A 170 3.71 -7.77 -16.51
C TYR A 170 2.29 -8.18 -16.94
N ARG A 171 2.17 -8.83 -18.10
CA ARG A 171 0.90 -9.31 -18.63
C ARG A 171 0.26 -10.35 -17.71
N THR A 172 -1.06 -10.51 -17.80
CA THR A 172 -1.80 -11.59 -17.12
C THR A 172 -1.93 -12.80 -18.04
N GLY A 173 -1.96 -12.58 -19.37
CA GLY A 173 -2.31 -13.60 -20.35
C GLY A 173 -3.78 -14.04 -20.27
N ARG A 174 -4.64 -13.22 -19.66
CA ARG A 174 -6.06 -13.49 -19.38
C ARG A 174 -6.96 -12.38 -19.92
N GLY A 175 -8.27 -12.58 -19.83
CA GLY A 175 -9.27 -11.63 -20.32
C GLY A 175 -9.34 -10.34 -19.50
N ALA A 176 -10.16 -9.39 -19.97
CA ALA A 176 -10.31 -8.06 -19.38
C ALA A 176 -10.75 -8.03 -17.91
N VAL A 177 -11.45 -9.08 -17.44
CA VAL A 177 -11.92 -9.24 -16.05
C VAL A 177 -10.78 -9.55 -15.08
N ASP A 178 -9.70 -10.17 -15.56
CA ASP A 178 -8.56 -10.61 -14.75
C ASP A 178 -7.40 -9.62 -14.78
N ARG A 179 -7.61 -8.41 -15.31
CA ARG A 179 -6.55 -7.40 -15.41
C ARG A 179 -6.04 -7.02 -14.03
N ASN A 180 -4.73 -6.74 -13.95
CA ASN A 180 -4.19 -6.08 -12.78
C ASN A 180 -4.62 -4.61 -12.78
N VAL A 181 -4.97 -4.07 -11.61
CA VAL A 181 -5.41 -2.68 -11.44
C VAL A 181 -4.35 -1.93 -10.65
N ILE A 182 -3.84 -0.85 -11.22
CA ILE A 182 -2.84 0.04 -10.63
C ILE A 182 -3.48 1.41 -10.54
N GLU A 183 -3.97 1.77 -9.36
CA GLU A 183 -4.75 2.99 -9.22
C GLU A 183 -4.44 3.82 -7.99
N GLU A 184 -4.58 5.13 -8.10
CA GLU A 184 -4.58 6.02 -6.92
C GLU A 184 -3.28 5.93 -6.10
N ASN A 185 -2.15 5.60 -6.75
CA ASN A 185 -0.83 5.57 -6.15
C ASN A 185 -0.11 6.91 -6.36
N VAL A 186 0.81 7.21 -5.44
CA VAL A 186 1.78 8.29 -5.58
C VAL A 186 3.16 7.68 -5.72
N VAL A 187 3.83 7.95 -6.84
CA VAL A 187 5.15 7.37 -7.15
C VAL A 187 6.11 8.49 -7.53
N ILE A 188 7.18 8.67 -6.75
CA ILE A 188 8.13 9.77 -6.91
C ILE A 188 9.58 9.28 -6.80
N ASN A 189 10.49 10.11 -7.30
CA ASN A 189 11.94 9.93 -7.14
C ASN A 189 12.49 8.60 -7.69
N THR A 190 11.84 8.03 -8.71
CA THR A 190 12.32 6.82 -9.39
C THR A 190 13.45 7.17 -10.36
N VAL A 191 14.54 6.40 -10.34
CA VAL A 191 15.68 6.62 -11.25
C VAL A 191 15.36 6.15 -12.67
N ASP A 192 14.72 4.99 -12.81
CA ASP A 192 14.11 4.51 -14.06
C ASP A 192 12.67 5.07 -14.22
N ALA A 193 11.76 4.32 -14.84
CA ALA A 193 10.36 4.70 -14.98
C ALA A 193 9.62 4.79 -13.64
N GLY A 194 8.68 5.71 -13.51
CA GLY A 194 7.78 5.71 -12.35
C GLY A 194 6.90 4.45 -12.31
N ILE A 195 6.11 4.25 -13.36
CA ILE A 195 5.31 3.03 -13.58
C ILE A 195 5.70 2.41 -14.93
N GLN A 196 5.88 1.08 -14.95
CA GLN A 196 6.13 0.30 -16.15
C GLN A 196 5.09 -0.81 -16.32
N VAL A 197 4.46 -0.92 -17.50
CA VAL A 197 3.42 -1.95 -17.74
C VAL A 197 3.56 -2.62 -19.11
N THR A 198 3.50 -3.95 -19.14
CA THR A 198 3.49 -4.71 -20.40
C THR A 198 2.12 -4.76 -21.05
N ALA A 199 1.12 -5.38 -20.42
CA ALA A 199 -0.22 -5.60 -20.98
C ALA A 199 -1.22 -5.94 -19.87
N ASP A 200 -2.50 -6.14 -20.22
CA ASP A 200 -3.54 -6.69 -19.35
C ASP A 200 -3.73 -5.92 -18.03
N ALA A 201 -3.83 -4.60 -18.12
CA ALA A 201 -3.88 -3.73 -16.94
C ALA A 201 -4.87 -2.58 -17.06
N VAL A 202 -5.31 -2.08 -15.91
CA VAL A 202 -5.91 -0.76 -15.78
C VAL A 202 -4.96 0.10 -14.95
N VAL A 203 -4.51 1.22 -15.50
CA VAL A 203 -3.60 2.17 -14.83
C VAL A 203 -4.30 3.52 -14.75
N ARG A 204 -4.77 3.92 -13.57
CA ARG A 204 -5.59 5.14 -13.47
C ARG A 204 -5.46 5.93 -12.18
N ASN A 205 -5.76 7.22 -12.24
CA ASN A 205 -5.75 8.10 -11.06
C ASN A 205 -4.42 8.12 -10.30
N ASN A 206 -3.29 7.76 -10.92
CA ASN A 206 -1.99 7.80 -10.24
C ASN A 206 -1.35 9.19 -10.42
N LEU A 207 -0.63 9.66 -9.40
CA LEU A 207 0.33 10.76 -9.52
C LEU A 207 1.73 10.19 -9.60
N VAL A 208 2.41 10.39 -10.73
CA VAL A 208 3.74 9.83 -10.96
C VAL A 208 4.71 10.90 -11.39
N ILE A 209 5.79 11.05 -10.63
CA ILE A 209 6.88 12.00 -10.86
C ILE A 209 8.15 11.18 -11.05
N GLY A 210 8.43 10.79 -12.29
CA GLY A 210 9.65 10.08 -12.63
C GLY A 210 10.82 11.05 -12.81
N LYS A 211 12.05 10.63 -12.49
CA LYS A 211 13.22 11.49 -12.68
C LYS A 211 13.37 11.96 -14.13
N SER A 212 13.10 11.07 -15.10
CA SER A 212 13.05 11.40 -16.53
C SER A 212 11.72 10.97 -17.16
N THR A 213 11.29 9.73 -16.92
CA THR A 213 10.08 9.13 -17.49
C THR A 213 9.13 8.69 -16.36
N ALA A 214 7.89 9.16 -16.40
CA ALA A 214 6.85 8.80 -15.44
C ALA A 214 6.17 7.47 -15.78
N PHE A 215 5.91 7.21 -17.07
CA PHE A 215 5.22 6.01 -17.51
C PHE A 215 5.88 5.36 -18.72
N VAL A 216 6.02 4.04 -18.68
CA VAL A 216 6.46 3.24 -19.80
C VAL A 216 5.48 2.09 -20.03
N SER A 217 5.06 1.92 -21.28
CA SER A 217 4.53 0.64 -21.75
C SER A 217 5.32 0.13 -22.92
N LYS A 218 5.80 -1.12 -22.79
CA LYS A 218 6.64 -1.76 -23.78
C LYS A 218 6.42 -3.29 -23.81
N PRO A 219 6.72 -3.94 -24.93
CA PRO A 219 6.69 -5.40 -25.02
C PRO A 219 7.56 -6.09 -23.96
N TYR A 220 7.07 -7.23 -23.46
CA TYR A 220 7.85 -8.23 -22.75
C TYR A 220 7.37 -9.61 -23.20
N THR A 221 8.20 -10.32 -23.97
CA THR A 221 7.86 -11.56 -24.72
C THR A 221 6.72 -11.43 -25.75
N THR A 222 5.79 -10.49 -25.56
CA THR A 222 4.63 -10.18 -26.41
C THR A 222 4.39 -8.67 -26.43
N ASN A 223 3.62 -8.18 -27.41
CA ASN A 223 3.24 -6.77 -27.49
C ASN A 223 2.16 -6.43 -26.45
N PRO A 224 2.07 -5.15 -26.02
CA PRO A 224 0.96 -4.67 -25.23
C PRO A 224 -0.40 -4.96 -25.88
N VAL A 225 -1.36 -5.38 -25.06
CA VAL A 225 -2.78 -5.61 -25.39
C VAL A 225 -3.64 -5.36 -24.15
N ASN A 226 -4.96 -5.25 -24.32
CA ASN A 226 -5.97 -5.25 -23.25
C ASN A 226 -5.63 -4.32 -22.07
N MET A 227 -5.35 -3.04 -22.36
CA MET A 227 -4.88 -2.10 -21.34
C MET A 227 -5.48 -0.71 -21.48
N VAL A 228 -5.88 -0.15 -20.35
CA VAL A 228 -6.38 1.22 -20.25
C VAL A 228 -5.48 2.01 -19.31
N VAL A 229 -4.90 3.10 -19.81
CA VAL A 229 -4.10 4.05 -19.04
C VAL A 229 -4.84 5.38 -19.04
N SER A 230 -5.56 5.66 -17.95
CA SER A 230 -6.53 6.76 -17.91
C SER A 230 -6.42 7.67 -16.70
N ASN A 231 -6.60 8.98 -16.88
CA ASN A 231 -6.74 9.90 -15.75
C ASN A 231 -5.55 9.88 -14.77
N ASN A 232 -4.32 9.71 -15.27
CA ASN A 232 -3.12 9.86 -14.45
C ASN A 232 -2.53 11.26 -14.62
N THR A 233 -1.79 11.73 -13.62
CA THR A 233 -0.95 12.93 -13.71
C THR A 233 0.50 12.51 -13.76
N PHE A 234 1.15 12.69 -14.91
CA PHE A 234 2.50 12.23 -15.22
C PHE A 234 3.46 13.41 -15.38
N LEU A 235 4.50 13.45 -14.56
CA LEU A 235 5.56 14.47 -14.59
C LEU A 235 6.92 13.80 -14.83
N GLY A 236 7.69 14.32 -15.77
CA GLY A 236 9.03 13.84 -16.07
C GLY A 236 9.91 14.96 -16.62
N SER A 237 11.21 14.92 -16.33
CA SER A 237 12.15 15.94 -16.84
C SER A 237 12.54 15.73 -18.31
N GLY A 238 12.29 14.54 -18.86
CA GLY A 238 12.63 14.16 -20.23
C GLY A 238 11.41 13.77 -21.05
N THR A 239 11.46 12.59 -21.68
CA THR A 239 10.28 12.00 -22.33
C THR A 239 9.39 11.38 -21.25
N THR A 240 8.32 12.07 -20.89
CA THR A 240 7.52 11.74 -19.69
C THR A 240 6.76 10.42 -19.82
N VAL A 241 6.25 10.12 -21.01
CA VAL A 241 5.53 8.88 -21.29
C VAL A 241 6.10 8.18 -22.52
N ARG A 242 6.27 6.86 -22.47
CA ARG A 242 6.78 6.07 -23.59
C ARG A 242 5.84 4.91 -23.88
N LEU A 243 5.23 4.91 -25.06
CA LEU A 243 4.33 3.87 -25.54
C LEU A 243 4.97 3.15 -26.72
N THR A 244 5.21 1.84 -26.61
CA THR A 244 5.90 1.04 -27.64
C THR A 244 5.05 -0.14 -28.07
N ASN A 245 4.87 -0.31 -29.38
CA ASN A 245 4.09 -1.39 -30.01
C ASN A 245 2.62 -1.46 -29.56
N TRP A 246 1.97 -0.31 -29.42
CA TRP A 246 0.52 -0.25 -29.19
C TRP A 246 -0.23 -0.44 -30.52
N LEU A 247 -0.37 -1.70 -30.91
CA LEU A 247 -0.79 -2.11 -32.26
C LEU A 247 -2.24 -2.56 -32.37
N THR A 248 -2.99 -2.55 -31.27
CA THR A 248 -4.37 -3.06 -31.18
C THR A 248 -5.33 -1.99 -30.67
N THR A 249 -6.63 -2.19 -30.87
CA THR A 249 -7.71 -1.24 -30.53
C THR A 249 -8.24 -1.38 -29.11
N ASP A 250 -7.85 -2.46 -28.41
CA ASP A 250 -8.14 -2.72 -26.99
C ASP A 250 -7.15 -2.02 -26.04
N LEU A 251 -6.29 -1.17 -26.60
CA LEU A 251 -5.38 -0.28 -25.88
C LEU A 251 -5.94 1.14 -25.88
N ALA A 252 -6.01 1.76 -24.70
CA ALA A 252 -6.45 3.14 -24.55
C ALA A 252 -5.48 3.95 -23.68
N PHE A 253 -5.05 5.09 -24.20
CA PHE A 253 -4.29 6.12 -23.48
C PHE A 253 -5.18 7.36 -23.43
N ALA A 254 -5.86 7.59 -22.30
CA ALA A 254 -6.93 8.57 -22.24
C ALA A 254 -6.87 9.51 -21.03
N ASN A 255 -7.33 10.76 -21.18
CA ASN A 255 -7.60 11.64 -20.04
C ASN A 255 -6.40 11.93 -19.12
N ASN A 256 -5.16 11.69 -19.54
CA ASN A 256 -3.98 11.90 -18.70
C ASN A 256 -3.53 13.36 -18.77
N ALA A 257 -3.05 13.91 -17.65
CA ALA A 257 -2.34 15.19 -17.61
C ALA A 257 -0.83 14.92 -17.63
N ILE A 258 -0.12 15.46 -18.61
CA ILE A 258 1.28 15.07 -18.89
C ILE A 258 2.15 16.32 -18.92
N HIS A 259 3.19 16.37 -18.10
CA HIS A 259 4.13 17.48 -18.05
C HIS A 259 5.54 17.03 -18.42
N SER A 260 6.18 17.80 -19.30
CA SER A 260 7.60 17.69 -19.64
C SER A 260 8.15 19.10 -19.87
N PRO A 261 9.21 19.54 -19.17
CA PRO A 261 9.80 20.86 -19.37
C PRO A 261 10.50 20.99 -20.73
N VAL A 262 10.85 19.87 -21.36
CA VAL A 262 11.47 19.82 -22.70
C VAL A 262 10.44 19.62 -23.82
N GLY A 263 9.15 19.68 -23.51
CA GLY A 263 8.06 19.50 -24.48
C GLY A 263 7.88 18.08 -25.01
N GLN A 264 8.60 17.10 -24.45
CA GLN A 264 8.51 15.68 -24.83
C GLN A 264 7.50 14.97 -23.93
N PHE A 265 6.22 15.30 -24.11
CA PHE A 265 5.12 14.77 -23.27
C PHE A 265 5.01 13.26 -23.37
N TYR A 266 4.89 12.73 -24.59
CA TYR A 266 4.95 11.30 -24.81
C TYR A 266 5.59 10.97 -26.16
N SER A 267 6.26 9.82 -26.20
CA SER A 267 6.77 9.20 -27.41
C SER A 267 5.97 7.96 -27.71
N SER A 268 5.70 7.74 -28.99
CA SER A 268 4.83 6.66 -29.44
C SER A 268 5.50 5.95 -30.63
N SER A 269 6.23 4.87 -30.34
CA SER A 269 6.86 4.04 -31.38
C SER A 269 5.90 2.93 -31.77
N ARG A 270 5.49 2.91 -33.05
CA ARG A 270 4.56 1.91 -33.60
C ARG A 270 3.23 1.84 -32.83
N THR A 271 2.60 2.98 -32.64
CA THR A 271 1.29 3.14 -31.96
C THR A 271 0.22 3.53 -32.98
N GLY A 272 -0.23 2.56 -33.79
CA GLY A 272 -1.06 2.84 -34.96
C GLY A 272 -2.57 2.59 -34.78
N ARG A 273 -2.97 1.85 -33.75
CA ARG A 273 -4.37 1.39 -33.59
C ARG A 273 -4.98 1.64 -32.21
N ALA A 274 -4.17 2.06 -31.24
CA ALA A 274 -4.67 2.37 -29.90
C ALA A 274 -5.51 3.65 -29.89
N VAL A 275 -6.46 3.72 -28.97
CA VAL A 275 -7.23 4.94 -28.71
C VAL A 275 -6.37 5.92 -27.93
N ALA A 276 -6.21 7.13 -28.43
CA ALA A 276 -5.60 8.25 -27.72
C ALA A 276 -6.57 9.44 -27.70
N THR A 277 -7.11 9.80 -26.53
CA THR A 277 -8.16 10.83 -26.43
C THR A 277 -8.16 11.53 -25.08
N GLY A 278 -8.59 12.80 -25.02
CA GLY A 278 -8.71 13.57 -23.77
C GLY A 278 -7.41 13.81 -22.97
N ASN A 279 -6.24 13.41 -23.48
CA ASN A 279 -4.96 13.69 -22.83
C ASN A 279 -4.61 15.19 -22.97
N VAL A 280 -4.04 15.76 -21.92
CA VAL A 280 -3.66 17.17 -21.85
C VAL A 280 -2.16 17.29 -21.62
N ASN A 281 -1.50 17.98 -22.54
CA ASN A 281 -0.11 18.39 -22.38
C ASN A 281 -0.04 19.63 -21.50
N VAL A 282 0.47 19.48 -20.28
CA VAL A 282 0.61 20.53 -19.28
C VAL A 282 1.94 21.24 -19.48
N SER A 283 1.93 22.45 -20.03
CA SER A 283 3.14 23.25 -20.26
C SER A 283 3.67 23.94 -19.00
N ASN A 284 2.78 24.35 -18.09
CA ASN A 284 3.14 25.04 -16.86
C ASN A 284 2.34 24.49 -15.67
N LEU A 285 3.06 23.92 -14.70
CA LEU A 285 2.46 23.35 -13.49
C LEU A 285 1.77 24.41 -12.62
N ALA A 286 2.36 25.60 -12.48
CA ALA A 286 1.87 26.65 -11.58
C ALA A 286 0.55 27.29 -12.03
N THR A 287 0.25 27.24 -13.33
CA THR A 287 -1.03 27.72 -13.88
C THR A 287 -2.06 26.60 -14.06
N THR A 288 -1.69 25.35 -13.71
CA THR A 288 -2.54 24.18 -13.93
C THR A 288 -2.97 23.58 -12.60
N PHE A 289 -2.08 23.54 -11.61
CA PHE A 289 -2.30 22.87 -10.33
C PHE A 289 -2.03 23.80 -9.15
N VAL A 290 -2.66 23.51 -8.01
CA VAL A 290 -2.56 24.33 -6.80
C VAL A 290 -1.12 24.44 -6.31
N ASN A 291 -0.41 23.31 -6.19
CA ASN A 291 0.98 23.28 -5.77
C ASN A 291 1.59 21.91 -6.14
N LEU A 292 1.81 21.68 -7.43
CA LEU A 292 2.48 20.48 -7.92
C LEU A 292 3.85 20.86 -8.47
N LYS A 293 4.89 20.13 -8.07
CA LYS A 293 6.28 20.40 -8.49
C LYS A 293 6.94 19.17 -9.07
N LEU A 294 7.74 19.39 -10.13
CA LEU A 294 8.48 18.34 -10.83
C LEU A 294 9.55 17.64 -9.98
N ASP A 295 10.04 18.30 -8.93
CA ASP A 295 11.01 17.72 -7.99
C ASP A 295 10.34 16.90 -6.87
N GLY A 296 9.01 16.78 -6.88
CA GLY A 296 8.25 16.08 -5.83
C GLY A 296 8.21 16.81 -4.48
N SER A 297 8.77 18.02 -4.36
CA SER A 297 8.72 18.80 -3.11
C SER A 297 7.31 19.31 -2.77
N SER A 298 6.39 19.26 -3.74
CA SER A 298 4.96 19.41 -3.50
C SER A 298 4.15 18.55 -4.47
N LEU A 299 3.07 17.95 -3.96
CA LEU A 299 2.30 16.89 -4.63
C LEU A 299 0.83 17.28 -4.86
N ASN A 300 0.46 18.54 -4.64
CA ASN A 300 -0.93 18.96 -4.78
C ASN A 300 -1.28 19.14 -6.27
N ALA A 301 -1.71 18.04 -6.88
CA ALA A 301 -2.15 17.94 -8.27
C ALA A 301 -3.61 18.34 -8.48
N ARG A 302 -4.27 18.97 -7.51
CA ARG A 302 -5.62 19.51 -7.72
C ARG A 302 -5.57 20.63 -8.76
N PRO A 303 -6.44 20.61 -9.80
CA PRO A 303 -6.53 21.71 -10.74
C PRO A 303 -6.88 23.04 -10.03
N ILE A 304 -6.41 24.16 -10.56
CA ILE A 304 -6.85 25.51 -10.15
C ILE A 304 -7.99 26.01 -11.04
N THR A 305 -8.73 27.02 -10.59
CA THR A 305 -9.70 27.72 -11.47
C THR A 305 -9.06 28.15 -12.80
N GLY A 306 -9.71 27.81 -13.91
CA GLY A 306 -9.21 28.11 -15.26
C GLY A 306 -8.11 27.17 -15.76
N SER A 307 -7.77 26.12 -15.01
CA SER A 307 -6.78 25.13 -15.40
C SER A 307 -7.09 24.47 -16.75
N SER A 308 -6.04 24.22 -17.51
CA SER A 308 -6.12 23.64 -18.86
C SER A 308 -6.63 22.20 -18.90
N VAL A 309 -6.64 21.51 -17.75
CA VAL A 309 -7.12 20.12 -17.65
C VAL A 309 -8.62 20.00 -17.40
N ILE A 310 -9.27 21.11 -17.00
CA ILE A 310 -10.70 21.13 -16.65
C ILE A 310 -11.55 20.92 -17.90
N GLY A 311 -12.49 19.97 -17.83
CA GLY A 311 -13.43 19.69 -18.92
C GLY A 311 -12.81 19.11 -20.20
N LYS A 312 -11.60 18.52 -20.12
CA LYS A 312 -10.87 17.96 -21.28
C LYS A 312 -10.94 16.45 -21.43
N ALA A 313 -11.40 15.73 -20.41
CA ALA A 313 -11.51 14.28 -20.45
C ALA A 313 -12.61 13.80 -21.40
N ALA A 314 -12.35 12.68 -22.06
CA ALA A 314 -13.34 11.87 -22.74
C ALA A 314 -14.15 11.05 -21.71
N ALA A 315 -15.47 11.23 -21.73
CA ALA A 315 -16.38 10.62 -20.76
C ALA A 315 -16.31 9.09 -20.71
N SER A 316 -16.02 8.43 -21.84
CA SER A 316 -15.95 6.96 -21.94
C SER A 316 -14.81 6.32 -21.16
N TYR A 317 -13.83 7.11 -20.70
CA TYR A 317 -12.65 6.63 -19.99
C TYR A 317 -12.51 7.22 -18.58
N LEU A 318 -13.57 7.86 -18.06
CA LEU A 318 -13.53 8.44 -16.73
C LEU A 318 -13.74 7.37 -15.64
N PRO A 319 -12.87 7.31 -14.63
CA PRO A 319 -13.16 6.58 -13.42
C PRO A 319 -14.22 7.27 -12.57
N VAL A 320 -14.82 6.52 -11.65
CA VAL A 320 -15.79 7.04 -10.67
C VAL A 320 -15.11 7.99 -9.68
N GLY A 321 -13.94 7.58 -9.17
CA GLY A 321 -13.14 8.35 -8.21
C GLY A 321 -11.95 9.09 -8.84
N ASP A 322 -11.26 9.87 -8.02
CA ASP A 322 -9.97 10.50 -8.29
C ASP A 322 -8.86 9.92 -7.39
N LEU A 323 -7.64 10.45 -7.46
CA LEU A 323 -6.48 10.03 -6.65
C LEU A 323 -6.74 10.04 -5.13
N ASN A 324 -7.65 10.89 -4.66
CA ASN A 324 -7.98 11.00 -3.24
C ASN A 324 -9.13 10.06 -2.83
N GLY A 325 -9.62 9.23 -3.76
CA GLY A 325 -10.83 8.41 -3.58
C GLY A 325 -12.12 9.23 -3.65
N ALA A 326 -12.05 10.53 -3.95
CA ALA A 326 -13.23 11.38 -4.04
C ALA A 326 -13.98 11.11 -5.35
N THR A 327 -15.32 11.07 -5.29
CA THR A 327 -16.13 10.98 -6.52
C THR A 327 -15.91 12.22 -7.38
N ARG A 328 -15.73 12.02 -8.69
CA ARG A 328 -15.57 13.14 -9.64
C ARG A 328 -16.90 13.89 -9.83
N ILE A 329 -16.90 15.20 -9.60
CA ILE A 329 -18.08 16.07 -9.59
C ILE A 329 -18.21 16.98 -10.82
N THR A 330 -17.11 17.47 -11.39
CA THR A 330 -17.12 18.27 -12.65
C THR A 330 -17.25 17.38 -13.89
N ARG A 331 -17.02 16.08 -13.69
CA ARG A 331 -17.26 14.95 -14.59
C ARG A 331 -16.46 14.95 -15.88
N LEU A 332 -15.50 15.85 -16.13
CA LEU A 332 -14.70 15.79 -17.35
C LEU A 332 -13.25 16.30 -17.19
N ASP A 333 -12.65 16.22 -16.01
CA ASP A 333 -11.28 16.70 -15.82
C ASP A 333 -10.24 15.65 -16.18
N ALA A 334 -9.22 16.05 -16.95
CA ALA A 334 -8.05 15.22 -17.20
C ALA A 334 -7.09 15.25 -16.00
N GLY A 335 -6.27 14.19 -15.86
CA GLY A 335 -5.36 14.03 -14.74
C GLY A 335 -5.99 13.29 -13.55
N ALA A 336 -5.19 13.13 -12.51
CA ALA A 336 -5.46 12.27 -11.38
C ALA A 336 -6.42 12.83 -10.33
N VAL A 337 -6.56 14.15 -10.22
CA VAL A 337 -7.40 14.81 -9.21
C VAL A 337 -8.48 15.62 -9.90
N ASP A 338 -9.72 15.54 -9.40
CA ASP A 338 -10.85 16.31 -9.93
C ASP A 338 -10.81 17.76 -9.44
N PHE A 339 -11.28 18.71 -10.24
CA PHE A 339 -11.48 20.07 -9.75
C PHE A 339 -12.73 20.12 -8.87
N THR A 340 -12.59 20.61 -7.63
CA THR A 340 -13.71 20.73 -6.69
C THR A 340 -13.98 22.18 -6.25
N GLY A 341 -13.49 23.15 -7.01
CA GLY A 341 -13.42 24.56 -6.59
C GLY A 341 -12.14 24.87 -5.81
N ASP A 342 -11.83 26.15 -5.63
CA ASP A 342 -10.57 26.58 -4.99
C ASP A 342 -10.54 26.37 -3.46
N SER A 343 -11.61 25.85 -2.84
CA SER A 343 -11.68 25.72 -1.37
C SER A 343 -10.53 24.85 -0.85
N THR A 344 -9.67 25.40 0.00
CA THR A 344 -8.51 24.69 0.57
C THR A 344 -8.92 23.59 1.56
N THR A 345 -10.21 23.47 1.85
CA THR A 345 -10.79 22.55 2.84
C THR A 345 -11.03 21.13 2.33
N SER A 346 -10.96 20.84 1.03
CA SER A 346 -11.24 19.48 0.50
C SER A 346 -10.01 18.60 0.27
N THR A 347 -8.79 19.09 0.50
CA THR A 347 -7.55 18.32 0.25
C THR A 347 -6.49 18.61 1.31
N LEU A 348 -6.78 18.33 2.59
CA LEU A 348 -5.71 17.99 3.53
C LEU A 348 -5.16 16.62 3.11
N LEU A 349 -4.22 16.70 2.17
CA LEU A 349 -3.43 15.58 1.67
C LEU A 349 -2.87 14.77 2.84
N ARG A 350 -2.79 13.45 2.64
CA ARG A 350 -1.94 12.52 3.39
C ARG A 350 -0.44 12.89 3.36
N SER A 351 -0.08 14.06 2.82
CA SER A 351 1.26 14.63 2.73
C SER A 351 1.81 15.19 4.05
N ASN A 352 1.05 15.11 5.15
CA ASN A 352 1.53 15.49 6.49
C ASN A 352 1.82 14.26 7.38
N GLN A 353 2.37 13.18 6.81
CA GLN A 353 3.29 12.36 7.59
C GLN A 353 4.57 13.19 7.76
N ASP A 354 4.54 14.06 8.75
CA ASP A 354 5.65 14.92 9.15
C ASP A 354 6.93 14.07 9.25
N LYS A 355 7.92 14.41 8.41
CA LYS A 355 9.31 13.93 8.48
C LYS A 355 10.03 14.40 9.76
N SER A 356 9.33 14.75 10.84
CA SER A 356 9.96 15.17 12.08
C SER A 356 9.13 14.80 13.33
N LYS A 357 9.83 14.22 14.31
CA LYS A 357 9.47 14.03 15.73
C LYS A 357 8.73 12.74 16.13
N LEU A 358 9.42 11.61 15.97
CA LEU A 358 9.45 10.57 17.00
C LEU A 358 10.71 10.75 17.86
N ALA A 359 10.73 11.83 18.62
CA ALA A 359 11.75 12.05 19.65
C ALA A 359 11.10 12.80 20.82
N VAL A 360 10.33 12.08 21.62
CA VAL A 360 10.16 12.42 23.04
C VAL A 360 10.13 11.09 23.80
N GLY A 361 11.26 10.78 24.43
CA GLY A 361 11.29 9.77 25.48
C GLY A 361 10.52 10.28 26.68
N VAL A 362 9.66 9.43 27.25
CA VAL A 362 9.25 9.55 28.65
C VAL A 362 9.25 8.15 29.25
N THR A 363 10.16 8.01 30.20
CA THR A 363 10.27 6.98 31.22
C THR A 363 9.07 6.99 32.16
N GLY A 364 8.57 5.81 32.53
CA GLY A 364 7.88 5.60 33.81
C GLY A 364 6.42 5.13 33.73
N SER A 365 6.25 3.83 33.96
CA SER A 365 5.02 3.05 34.24
C SER A 365 4.32 3.43 35.57
N PRO A 366 3.29 2.69 36.02
CA PRO A 366 2.00 2.39 35.38
C PRO A 366 0.81 2.76 36.31
N VAL A 367 -0.41 2.87 35.77
CA VAL A 367 -1.63 2.95 36.59
C VAL A 367 -2.27 1.57 36.71
N THR A 368 -2.67 1.26 37.93
CA THR A 368 -3.18 0.01 38.49
C THR A 368 -4.47 -0.49 37.84
N SER A 369 -4.46 -1.74 37.37
CA SER A 369 -5.64 -2.59 37.24
C SER A 369 -5.48 -3.81 38.16
N SER A 370 -6.46 -4.04 39.02
CA SER A 370 -6.54 -5.16 39.95
C SER A 370 -6.55 -6.51 39.22
N VAL A 371 -5.44 -7.25 39.31
CA VAL A 371 -5.36 -8.68 38.99
C VAL A 371 -4.98 -9.42 40.26
N VAL A 372 -5.75 -10.44 40.61
CA VAL A 372 -5.44 -11.40 41.68
C VAL A 372 -4.19 -12.18 41.25
N GLY A 373 -3.08 -11.97 41.97
CA GLY A 373 -1.79 -12.58 41.66
C GLY A 373 -1.72 -14.05 42.05
N VAL A 374 -1.19 -14.88 41.16
CA VAL A 374 -0.58 -16.17 41.50
C VAL A 374 0.90 -16.04 41.18
N SER A 375 1.76 -16.21 42.19
CA SER A 375 3.21 -16.19 42.04
C SER A 375 3.73 -17.54 41.56
N ALA A 376 4.68 -17.52 40.62
CA ALA A 376 5.49 -18.68 40.28
C ALA A 376 6.98 -18.31 40.35
N VAL A 377 7.73 -19.13 41.07
CA VAL A 377 9.17 -19.01 41.30
C VAL A 377 9.91 -19.93 40.31
N GLY A 378 10.92 -19.39 39.62
CA GLY A 378 12.20 -20.08 39.37
C GLY A 378 12.38 -21.02 38.16
N ALA A 379 13.05 -20.50 37.12
CA ALA A 379 14.09 -21.15 36.28
C ALA A 379 13.68 -22.26 35.25
N PRO A 380 14.58 -22.77 34.36
CA PRO A 380 14.63 -22.34 32.95
C PRO A 380 14.58 -23.48 31.88
N ARG A 381 14.46 -23.05 30.61
CA ARG A 381 14.78 -23.72 29.32
C ARG A 381 13.77 -24.69 28.65
N ASN A 382 13.58 -24.36 27.36
CA ASN A 382 13.36 -25.19 26.17
C ASN A 382 11.99 -25.87 25.95
N GLU A 383 11.53 -25.73 24.69
CA GLU A 383 10.31 -26.25 24.05
C GLU A 383 8.97 -25.65 24.52
N VAL A 384 8.30 -24.95 23.60
CA VAL A 384 6.85 -24.79 23.64
C VAL A 384 6.26 -25.56 22.47
N VAL A 385 5.78 -26.76 22.77
CA VAL A 385 4.87 -27.53 21.91
C VAL A 385 3.45 -27.09 22.28
N PHE A 386 2.72 -26.46 21.36
CA PHE A 386 1.32 -26.15 21.58
C PHE A 386 0.47 -27.42 21.40
N ARG A 387 -0.04 -27.97 22.50
CA ARG A 387 -1.14 -28.95 22.48
C ARG A 387 -2.46 -28.21 22.61
N THR A 388 -3.38 -28.47 21.69
CA THR A 388 -4.76 -27.99 21.73
C THR A 388 -5.56 -28.79 22.75
N SER A 389 -6.21 -28.11 23.70
CA SER A 389 -7.24 -28.72 24.54
C SER A 389 -8.61 -28.15 24.17
N VAL A 390 -9.48 -29.04 23.68
CA VAL A 390 -10.92 -28.82 23.56
C VAL A 390 -11.56 -29.17 24.91
N PRO A 391 -12.56 -28.41 25.39
CA PRO A 391 -13.53 -28.98 26.31
C PRO A 391 -14.94 -29.02 25.70
N ASN A 392 -15.51 -30.22 25.69
CA ASN A 392 -16.93 -30.46 25.45
C ASN A 392 -17.74 -30.29 26.76
N SER A 393 -18.87 -29.59 26.63
CA SER A 393 -20.22 -29.97 27.12
C SER A 393 -20.73 -29.60 28.55
N VAL A 394 -21.85 -28.86 28.53
CA VAL A 394 -23.11 -28.78 29.33
C VAL A 394 -23.14 -28.47 30.86
N ALA A 395 -23.91 -27.41 31.20
CA ALA A 395 -25.15 -27.40 32.02
C ALA A 395 -25.24 -26.43 33.22
N SER A 396 -26.35 -25.66 33.19
CA SER A 396 -27.19 -25.18 34.31
C SER A 396 -26.87 -23.87 35.06
N SER A 397 -27.78 -22.91 34.81
CA SER A 397 -28.55 -22.07 35.73
C SER A 397 -27.91 -21.30 36.89
N ASP A 398 -28.32 -20.03 36.93
CA ASP A 398 -28.79 -19.28 38.10
C ASP A 398 -27.81 -18.50 38.99
N ARG A 399 -28.07 -17.17 38.98
CA ARG A 399 -28.14 -16.22 40.10
C ARG A 399 -26.97 -15.24 40.34
N PHE A 400 -27.28 -14.04 39.88
CA PHE A 400 -26.91 -12.70 40.33
C PHE A 400 -27.09 -12.51 41.86
N THR A 401 -26.09 -11.98 42.58
CA THR A 401 -26.26 -11.05 43.71
C THR A 401 -24.94 -10.29 43.96
N ILE A 402 -24.98 -8.96 43.92
CA ILE A 402 -23.91 -8.06 44.38
C ILE A 402 -24.35 -7.50 45.74
N SER A 403 -23.46 -7.52 46.74
CA SER A 403 -23.61 -6.72 47.96
C SER A 403 -22.30 -5.99 48.26
N SER A 404 -22.33 -4.67 48.17
CA SER A 404 -21.28 -3.75 48.62
C SER A 404 -21.49 -3.39 50.10
N VAL A 405 -20.39 -3.28 50.85
CA VAL A 405 -20.37 -2.64 52.17
C VAL A 405 -19.26 -1.60 52.18
N SER A 406 -19.67 -0.35 52.38
CA SER A 406 -18.87 0.86 52.54
C SER A 406 -18.31 1.02 53.95
N LYS A 407 -17.15 1.68 54.08
CA LYS A 407 -16.85 2.58 55.22
C LYS A 407 -16.08 3.82 54.75
N PRO A 408 -16.41 5.03 55.26
CA PRO A 408 -15.72 6.27 54.90
C PRO A 408 -14.66 6.66 55.95
N SER A 409 -13.61 7.37 55.54
CA SER A 409 -12.83 8.21 56.45
C SER A 409 -12.52 9.56 55.82
N THR A 410 -12.77 10.58 56.62
CA THR A 410 -12.62 12.03 56.43
C THR A 410 -11.17 12.48 56.58
N ASP A 411 -10.66 13.32 55.67
CA ASP A 411 -10.13 14.66 56.02
C ASP A 411 -9.85 15.51 54.76
N PRO A 412 -10.02 16.86 54.80
CA PRO A 412 -9.91 17.73 53.64
C PRO A 412 -8.58 18.52 53.63
N MET A 413 -7.94 18.65 52.47
CA MET A 413 -7.17 19.86 52.17
C MET A 413 -7.26 20.23 50.69
N ASN A 414 -7.85 21.41 50.50
CA ASN A 414 -7.90 22.20 49.29
C ASN A 414 -6.48 22.57 48.83
N LYS A 415 -6.09 22.18 47.62
CA LYS A 415 -5.27 23.03 46.75
C LYS A 415 -5.92 23.12 45.39
N VAL A 416 -6.44 24.31 45.12
CA VAL A 416 -7.00 24.74 43.85
C VAL A 416 -5.90 24.74 42.79
N ALA A 417 -6.06 23.91 41.76
CA ALA A 417 -5.55 24.19 40.42
C ALA A 417 -6.74 24.17 39.47
N LYS A 418 -7.02 25.35 38.90
CA LYS A 418 -8.04 25.58 37.87
C LYS A 418 -7.59 24.96 36.52
N PRO A 419 -8.54 24.77 35.57
CA PRO A 419 -8.56 23.71 34.56
C PRO A 419 -7.57 24.02 33.41
N THR A 420 -7.39 23.21 32.36
CA THR A 420 -8.24 23.27 31.15
C THR A 420 -7.72 22.32 30.05
N VAL A 421 -8.65 21.92 29.16
CA VAL A 421 -8.51 21.43 27.76
C VAL A 421 -7.79 20.09 27.58
N GLY A 422 -8.32 19.04 26.95
CA GLY A 422 -9.41 18.88 25.98
C GLY A 422 -8.90 17.88 24.94
N GLN A 423 -9.54 16.72 24.80
CA GLN A 423 -9.21 15.76 23.73
C GLN A 423 -9.46 16.43 22.38
N THR A 424 -8.48 16.41 21.47
CA THR A 424 -8.62 17.04 20.16
C THR A 424 -9.37 16.13 19.19
N GLN A 425 -10.27 16.72 18.39
CA GLN A 425 -11.09 16.07 17.34
C GLN A 425 -10.29 15.20 16.35
N ALA A 426 -8.97 15.40 16.25
CA ALA A 426 -8.08 14.70 15.33
C ALA A 426 -7.81 13.22 15.72
N SER A 427 -7.77 12.88 17.01
CA SER A 427 -7.58 11.47 17.41
C SER A 427 -8.85 10.65 17.17
N GLN A 428 -10.01 11.25 17.44
CA GLN A 428 -11.31 10.64 17.18
C GLN A 428 -11.60 10.50 15.67
N GLN A 429 -11.18 11.45 14.84
CA GLN A 429 -11.30 11.33 13.38
C GLN A 429 -10.39 10.25 12.79
N LYS A 430 -9.17 10.06 13.32
CA LYS A 430 -8.25 9.00 12.85
C LYS A 430 -8.79 7.60 13.13
N ASP A 431 -9.40 7.41 14.29
CA ASP A 431 -10.00 6.12 14.67
C ASP A 431 -11.31 5.84 13.92
N LEU A 432 -12.11 6.87 13.61
CA LEU A 432 -13.30 6.75 12.76
C LEU A 432 -12.97 6.47 11.29
N LEU A 433 -11.89 7.05 10.75
CA LEU A 433 -11.42 6.82 9.38
C LEU A 433 -10.78 5.43 9.22
N ARG A 434 -10.06 4.96 10.25
CA ARG A 434 -9.55 3.57 10.31
C ARG A 434 -10.69 2.55 10.39
N ALA A 435 -11.73 2.85 11.16
CA ALA A 435 -12.92 2.00 11.25
C ALA A 435 -13.69 1.96 9.92
N SER A 436 -13.81 3.07 9.18
CA SER A 436 -14.47 3.07 7.88
C SER A 436 -13.67 2.32 6.81
N LEU A 437 -12.33 2.46 6.79
CA LEU A 437 -11.46 1.69 5.88
C LEU A 437 -11.48 0.20 6.18
N LEU A 438 -11.47 -0.21 7.45
CA LEU A 438 -11.64 -1.62 7.81
C LEU A 438 -13.02 -2.13 7.40
N THR A 439 -14.07 -1.30 7.50
CA THR A 439 -15.43 -1.69 7.12
C THR A 439 -15.58 -1.82 5.61
N GLU A 440 -15.03 -0.88 4.82
CA GLU A 440 -14.99 -0.98 3.35
C GLU A 440 -14.15 -2.16 2.86
N LEU A 441 -13.00 -2.42 3.48
CA LEU A 441 -12.17 -3.60 3.16
C LEU A 441 -12.90 -4.90 3.53
N VAL A 442 -13.61 -4.92 4.66
CA VAL A 442 -14.43 -6.07 5.10
C VAL A 442 -15.67 -6.24 4.22
N ASP A 443 -16.26 -5.17 3.70
CA ASP A 443 -17.42 -5.24 2.80
C ASP A 443 -17.00 -5.66 1.38
N ASP A 444 -15.81 -5.26 0.91
CA ASP A 444 -15.18 -5.80 -0.31
C ASP A 444 -14.78 -7.28 -0.15
N LEU A 445 -14.39 -7.72 1.07
CA LEU A 445 -14.16 -9.13 1.41
C LEU A 445 -15.46 -9.95 1.51
N LYS A 446 -16.59 -9.31 1.80
CA LYS A 446 -17.93 -9.94 1.88
C LYS A 446 -18.70 -9.89 0.56
N ALA A 447 -18.28 -9.08 -0.40
CA ALA A 447 -18.89 -9.05 -1.70
C ALA A 447 -18.69 -10.42 -2.37
N PRO A 448 -19.76 -11.10 -2.85
CA PRO A 448 -19.58 -12.32 -3.62
C PRO A 448 -18.65 -12.02 -4.80
N ALA A 449 -17.70 -12.92 -5.03
CA ALA A 449 -16.74 -12.83 -6.13
C ALA A 449 -17.45 -12.37 -7.41
N TRP A 450 -17.07 -11.19 -7.89
CA TRP A 450 -17.45 -10.70 -9.22
C TRP A 450 -16.55 -11.34 -10.26
#